data_AF-A0AAV4QYL0-F1
#
_entry.id   AF-A0AAV4QYL0-F1
#
_cell.length_a   1.000
_cell.length_b   1.000
_cell.length_c   1.000
_cell.angle_alpha   90.00
_cell.angle_beta   90.00
_cell.angle_gamma   90.00
#
_symmetry.space_group_name_H-M   'P 1'
#
loop_
_entity.id
_entity.type
_entity.pdbx_description
1 polymer ?
#
loop_
_entity_poly.entity_id
_entity_poly.type
_entity_poly.pdbx_seq_one_letter_code
_entity_poly.pdbx_strand_id
1 'polypeptide(L)'
;MALSVLHRWQEIPRAEFKLVPEHVETRPLYHPDKPGIEQGKLEMWVDMFAMDMPLPKPPTDISPRKPNSYELRVIIWNTDDVVLEDDAFFTGEKMSDIYVKGWLKGPEDTQCTDIHYRSLTGEGNFNWRFVYPFDYLPAEEKIVISRKESLFSWDETECKIPARLELQVWDADHFSADDFLGAITLDLNRFPRGARSSKLCTLDMLKTDGSVPQVSLFKQRRIKGWWPFFIKKDNDEMELTVSTSFNRFSEE
;
A
#
# COMPACT_ATOMS: atom_id res chain seq x y z
N MET A 1 7.00 -7.79 -22.36
CA MET A 1 5.58 -8.01 -22.68
C MET A 1 5.29 -7.85 -24.18
N ALA A 2 5.60 -6.70 -24.81
CA ALA A 2 5.36 -6.47 -26.25
C ALA A 2 6.02 -7.52 -27.19
N LEU A 3 7.30 -7.85 -26.99
CA LEU A 3 8.01 -8.88 -27.79
C LEU A 3 7.31 -10.26 -27.77
N SER A 4 6.73 -10.62 -26.61
CA SER A 4 6.00 -11.86 -26.37
C SER A 4 4.64 -11.93 -27.11
N VAL A 5 4.14 -10.78 -27.56
CA VAL A 5 2.94 -10.63 -28.39
C VAL A 5 3.34 -10.64 -29.88
N LEU A 6 4.43 -9.97 -30.25
CA LEU A 6 4.99 -9.99 -31.61
C LEU A 6 5.34 -11.41 -32.08
N HIS A 7 6.02 -12.20 -31.25
CA HIS A 7 6.39 -13.59 -31.59
C HIS A 7 5.17 -14.52 -31.78
N ARG A 8 3.99 -14.11 -31.31
CA ARG A 8 2.73 -14.87 -31.37
C ARG A 8 1.62 -14.09 -32.09
N TRP A 9 2.00 -13.17 -32.98
CA TRP A 9 1.04 -12.31 -33.69
C TRP A 9 -0.02 -13.10 -34.47
N GLN A 10 0.36 -14.26 -35.02
CA GLN A 10 -0.54 -15.17 -35.74
C GLN A 10 -1.62 -15.81 -34.83
N GLU A 11 -1.45 -15.79 -33.51
CA GLU A 11 -2.40 -16.34 -32.54
C GLU A 11 -3.45 -15.31 -32.09
N ILE A 12 -3.33 -14.04 -32.49
CA ILE A 12 -4.21 -12.95 -32.05
C ILE A 12 -5.50 -12.94 -32.90
N PRO A 13 -6.69 -13.23 -32.32
CA PRO A 13 -7.94 -13.17 -33.07
C PRO A 13 -8.23 -11.72 -33.48
N ARG A 14 -8.53 -11.51 -34.77
CA ARG A 14 -8.71 -10.19 -35.45
C ARG A 14 -7.41 -9.43 -35.81
N ALA A 15 -6.24 -10.06 -35.80
CA ALA A 15 -5.10 -9.52 -36.52
C ALA A 15 -5.29 -9.71 -38.04
N GLU A 16 -5.96 -8.76 -38.69
CA GLU A 16 -6.28 -8.80 -40.14
C GLU A 16 -5.04 -8.61 -41.05
N PHE A 17 -3.87 -8.33 -40.47
CA PHE A 17 -2.63 -8.00 -41.17
C PHE A 17 -1.46 -8.91 -40.73
N LYS A 18 -0.66 -9.36 -41.71
CA LYS A 18 0.61 -10.06 -41.45
C LYS A 18 1.71 -9.05 -41.16
N LEU A 19 2.49 -9.26 -40.10
CA LEU A 19 3.74 -8.54 -39.89
C LEU A 19 4.73 -8.90 -40.99
N VAL A 20 5.34 -7.89 -41.62
CA VAL A 20 6.37 -8.05 -42.66
C VAL A 20 7.67 -7.38 -42.16
N PRO A 21 8.86 -7.98 -42.35
CA PRO A 21 10.11 -7.42 -41.82
C PRO A 21 10.45 -6.01 -42.35
N GLU A 22 9.94 -5.64 -43.52
CA GLU A 22 10.15 -4.31 -44.13
C GLU A 22 9.57 -3.13 -43.31
N HIS A 23 8.76 -3.38 -42.28
CA HIS A 23 8.16 -2.34 -41.42
C HIS A 23 9.05 -1.89 -40.25
N VAL A 24 10.29 -2.40 -40.15
CA VAL A 24 11.27 -1.96 -39.14
C VAL A 24 12.24 -0.93 -39.75
N GLU A 25 12.11 0.34 -39.37
CA GLU A 25 13.05 1.40 -39.74
C GLU A 25 14.15 1.50 -38.67
N THR A 26 15.41 1.24 -39.06
CA THR A 26 16.57 1.44 -38.18
C THR A 26 17.29 2.74 -38.55
N ARG A 27 17.34 3.70 -37.62
CA ARG A 27 18.01 4.99 -37.82
C ARG A 27 19.28 5.08 -36.96
N PRO A 28 20.47 5.33 -37.56
CA PRO A 28 21.69 5.53 -36.80
C PRO A 28 21.64 6.86 -36.02
N LEU A 29 22.14 6.83 -34.78
CA LEU A 29 22.25 8.00 -33.90
C LEU A 29 23.69 8.54 -33.91
N TYR A 30 23.83 9.85 -34.11
CA TYR A 30 25.11 10.55 -34.16
C TYR A 30 25.15 11.67 -33.13
N HIS A 31 26.32 11.90 -32.53
CA HIS A 31 26.56 13.03 -31.65
C HIS A 31 27.00 14.25 -32.48
N PRO A 32 26.47 15.47 -32.25
CA PRO A 32 26.86 16.66 -32.99
C PRO A 32 28.38 16.90 -33.01
N ASP A 33 29.04 16.71 -31.86
CA ASP A 33 30.49 16.91 -31.71
C ASP A 33 31.36 15.76 -32.25
N LYS A 34 30.76 14.64 -32.72
CA LYS A 34 31.46 13.50 -33.32
C LYS A 34 30.75 13.03 -34.60
N PRO A 35 30.65 13.90 -35.63
CA PRO A 35 29.99 13.55 -36.87
C PRO A 35 30.70 12.37 -37.56
N GLY A 36 29.92 11.44 -38.11
CA GLY A 36 30.42 10.25 -38.81
C GLY A 36 30.70 9.03 -37.93
N ILE A 37 30.65 9.13 -36.60
CA ILE A 37 30.72 7.97 -35.70
C ILE A 37 29.32 7.67 -35.14
N GLU A 38 28.77 6.52 -35.53
CA GLU A 38 27.51 6.00 -34.98
C GLU A 38 27.68 5.66 -33.49
N GLN A 39 26.75 6.12 -32.64
CA GLN A 39 26.79 5.91 -31.18
C GLN A 39 25.62 5.08 -30.65
N GLY A 40 24.72 4.66 -31.54
CA GLY A 40 23.54 3.86 -31.21
C GLY A 40 22.59 3.79 -32.39
N LYS A 41 21.54 2.99 -32.26
CA LYS A 41 20.50 2.82 -33.28
C LYS A 41 19.13 2.99 -32.63
N LEU A 42 18.26 3.72 -33.31
CA LEU A 42 16.83 3.73 -33.01
C LEU A 42 16.14 2.74 -33.95
N GLU A 43 15.52 1.70 -33.40
CA GLU A 43 14.68 0.77 -34.16
C GLU A 43 13.21 1.14 -33.95
N MET A 44 12.51 1.44 -35.03
CA MET A 44 11.11 1.87 -35.03
C MET A 44 10.26 0.91 -35.85
N TRP A 45 9.02 0.68 -35.43
CA TRP A 45 8.00 0.05 -36.26
C TRP A 45 7.18 1.14 -36.96
N VAL A 46 7.11 1.10 -38.29
CA VAL A 46 6.38 2.07 -39.12
C VAL A 46 5.14 1.41 -39.70
N ASP A 47 3.97 1.84 -39.24
CA ASP A 47 2.68 1.44 -39.77
C ASP A 47 2.22 2.44 -40.86
N MET A 48 1.78 1.93 -42.00
CA MET A 48 1.46 2.74 -43.19
C MET A 48 -0.02 2.60 -43.56
N PHE A 49 -0.78 3.67 -43.34
CA PHE A 49 -2.21 3.73 -43.62
C PHE A 49 -2.48 4.24 -45.04
N ALA A 50 -3.43 3.61 -45.73
CA ALA A 50 -3.94 4.09 -47.01
C ALA A 50 -4.70 5.42 -46.84
N MET A 51 -4.61 6.29 -47.85
CA MET A 51 -5.10 7.68 -47.78
C MET A 51 -6.65 7.80 -47.73
N ASP A 52 -7.36 6.72 -48.02
CA ASP A 52 -8.82 6.59 -47.98
C ASP A 52 -9.33 6.01 -46.64
N MET A 53 -8.44 5.54 -45.76
CA MET A 53 -8.81 5.12 -44.41
C MET A 53 -9.06 6.33 -43.49
N PRO A 54 -9.86 6.16 -42.41
CA PRO A 54 -9.95 7.15 -41.35
C PRO A 54 -8.57 7.50 -40.79
N LEU A 55 -8.35 8.77 -40.42
CA LEU A 55 -7.05 9.20 -39.89
C LEU A 55 -6.62 8.31 -38.70
N PRO A 56 -5.31 7.99 -38.59
CA PRO A 56 -4.77 7.32 -37.43
C PRO A 56 -5.15 8.03 -36.13
N LYS A 57 -5.30 7.25 -35.05
CA LYS A 57 -5.54 7.83 -33.73
C LYS A 57 -4.40 8.80 -33.36
N PRO A 58 -4.68 9.86 -32.59
CA PRO A 58 -3.64 10.73 -32.04
C PRO A 58 -2.55 9.90 -31.36
N PRO A 59 -1.27 10.34 -31.40
CA PRO A 59 -0.18 9.63 -30.74
C PRO A 59 -0.51 9.33 -29.28
N THR A 60 -0.26 8.10 -28.85
CA THR A 60 -0.40 7.71 -27.45
C THR A 60 0.56 8.53 -26.61
N ASP A 61 0.05 9.26 -25.62
CA ASP A 61 0.91 9.92 -24.65
C ASP A 61 1.64 8.86 -23.80
N ILE A 62 2.96 8.84 -23.93
CA ILE A 62 3.88 7.97 -23.20
C ILE A 62 4.60 8.71 -22.05
N SER A 63 4.19 9.94 -21.76
CA SER A 63 4.73 10.72 -20.64
C SER A 63 4.62 9.93 -19.32
N PRO A 64 5.61 10.06 -18.41
CA PRO A 64 5.52 9.45 -17.08
C PRO A 64 4.22 9.83 -16.39
N ARG A 65 3.46 8.81 -15.96
CA ARG A 65 2.18 9.03 -15.28
C ARG A 65 2.46 9.68 -13.92
N LYS A 66 1.89 10.86 -13.71
CA LYS A 66 1.98 11.57 -12.43
C LYS A 66 1.13 10.85 -11.38
N PRO A 67 1.57 10.77 -10.12
CA PRO A 67 0.72 10.29 -9.04
C PRO A 67 -0.35 11.34 -8.69
N ASN A 68 -1.42 10.88 -8.05
CA ASN A 68 -2.45 11.73 -7.46
C ASN A 68 -2.22 11.79 -5.94
N SER A 69 -2.41 12.96 -5.34
CA SER A 69 -2.32 13.12 -3.88
C SER A 69 -3.59 12.61 -3.18
N TYR A 70 -3.41 11.90 -2.07
CA TYR A 70 -4.46 11.33 -1.23
C TYR A 70 -4.17 11.57 0.25
N GLU A 71 -5.21 11.47 1.07
CA GLU A 71 -5.09 11.52 2.52
C GLU A 71 -5.77 10.29 3.16
N LEU A 72 -5.00 9.50 3.92
CA LEU A 72 -5.50 8.40 4.73
C LEU A 72 -5.76 8.89 6.14
N ARG A 73 -7.04 9.03 6.51
CA ARG A 73 -7.44 9.20 7.91
C ARG A 73 -7.77 7.84 8.53
N VAL A 74 -7.19 7.54 9.68
CA VAL A 74 -7.47 6.33 10.48
C VAL A 74 -7.93 6.77 11.85
N ILE A 75 -9.20 6.52 12.18
CA ILE A 75 -9.74 6.85 13.51
C ILE A 75 -9.67 5.60 14.40
N ILE A 76 -8.71 5.51 15.32
CA ILE A 76 -8.67 4.45 16.34
C ILE A 76 -9.75 4.76 17.38
N TRP A 77 -10.85 4.02 17.35
CA TRP A 77 -11.91 4.19 18.35
C TRP A 77 -11.54 3.51 19.64
N ASN A 78 -11.34 2.20 19.56
CA ASN A 78 -11.22 1.32 20.71
C ASN A 78 -10.52 0.00 20.36
N THR A 79 -9.89 -0.59 21.38
CA THR A 79 -9.38 -1.96 21.45
C THR A 79 -10.28 -2.79 22.35
N ASP A 80 -10.30 -4.11 22.14
CA ASP A 80 -11.06 -5.09 22.93
C ASP A 80 -10.31 -6.44 22.94
N ASP A 81 -10.55 -7.24 23.97
CA ASP A 81 -9.89 -8.52 24.28
C ASP A 81 -8.33 -8.46 24.34
N VAL A 82 -7.75 -7.31 24.72
CA VAL A 82 -6.28 -7.15 24.87
C VAL A 82 -5.75 -8.01 26.02
N VAL A 83 -4.65 -8.74 25.78
CA VAL A 83 -3.95 -9.52 26.80
C VAL A 83 -3.37 -8.60 27.89
N LEU A 84 -3.64 -8.94 29.15
CA LEU A 84 -3.20 -8.18 30.32
C LEU A 84 -1.89 -8.76 30.85
N GLU A 85 -0.78 -8.02 30.73
CA GLU A 85 0.55 -8.48 31.15
C GLU A 85 0.91 -8.02 32.57
N ASP A 86 0.65 -6.77 32.93
CA ASP A 86 1.04 -6.15 34.20
C ASP A 86 0.27 -6.67 35.44
N ASP A 87 0.95 -6.81 36.58
CA ASP A 87 0.32 -7.07 37.90
C ASP A 87 0.15 -5.77 38.71
N ALA A 88 -1.08 -5.48 39.17
CA ALA A 88 -1.36 -4.29 39.98
C ALA A 88 -0.61 -4.31 41.33
N PHE A 89 0.35 -3.39 41.50
CA PHE A 89 1.19 -3.27 42.70
C PHE A 89 0.44 -3.21 44.05
N PHE A 90 -0.85 -2.83 44.06
CA PHE A 90 -1.69 -2.75 45.26
C PHE A 90 -2.75 -3.85 45.41
N THR A 91 -3.19 -4.50 44.33
CA THR A 91 -4.30 -5.50 44.37
C THR A 91 -3.90 -6.88 43.84
N GLY A 92 -2.82 -7.01 43.08
CA GLY A 92 -2.44 -8.24 42.38
C GLY A 92 -3.38 -8.62 41.23
N GLU A 93 -4.22 -7.69 40.78
CA GLU A 93 -5.09 -7.86 39.61
C GLU A 93 -4.32 -7.49 38.34
N LYS A 94 -4.50 -8.24 37.25
CA LYS A 94 -3.83 -7.94 35.99
C LYS A 94 -4.38 -6.67 35.32
N MET A 95 -3.52 -5.85 34.72
CA MET A 95 -3.89 -4.67 33.93
C MET A 95 -2.99 -4.48 32.71
N SER A 96 -3.28 -3.44 31.90
CA SER A 96 -2.40 -2.90 30.85
C SER A 96 -2.62 -1.39 30.65
N ASP A 97 -1.56 -0.65 30.35
CA ASP A 97 -1.52 0.77 29.96
C ASP A 97 -1.45 0.88 28.42
N ILE A 98 -2.58 0.61 27.75
CA ILE A 98 -2.63 0.29 26.31
C ILE A 98 -2.46 1.54 25.42
N TYR A 99 -1.68 1.45 24.34
CA TYR A 99 -1.69 2.44 23.26
C TYR A 99 -1.48 1.82 21.86
N VAL A 100 -1.78 2.60 20.81
CA VAL A 100 -1.70 2.15 19.41
C VAL A 100 -0.72 3.00 18.61
N LYS A 101 0.20 2.35 17.90
CA LYS A 101 1.10 2.96 16.89
C LYS A 101 0.62 2.66 15.48
N GLY A 102 0.95 3.51 14.50
CA GLY A 102 0.67 3.23 13.10
C GLY A 102 1.41 4.13 12.10
N TRP A 103 1.70 3.59 10.91
CA TRP A 103 2.38 4.30 9.81
C TRP A 103 1.93 3.80 8.43
N LEU A 104 2.26 4.55 7.37
CA LEU A 104 1.87 4.24 5.99
C LEU A 104 3.06 4.19 5.04
N LYS A 105 4.06 5.06 5.23
CA LYS A 105 5.26 5.14 4.38
C LYS A 105 6.48 4.52 5.05
N GLY A 106 6.59 4.65 6.37
CA GLY A 106 7.70 4.10 7.14
C GLY A 106 7.86 4.78 8.50
N PRO A 107 9.01 4.60 9.16
CA PRO A 107 9.27 5.19 10.47
C PRO A 107 9.05 6.71 10.51
N GLU A 108 9.32 7.43 9.40
CA GLU A 108 9.15 8.88 9.33
C GLU A 108 7.71 9.40 9.43
N ASP A 109 6.69 8.57 9.19
CA ASP A 109 5.27 8.98 9.30
C ASP A 109 4.51 8.30 10.44
N THR A 110 5.24 7.65 11.35
CA THR A 110 4.69 7.02 12.57
C THR A 110 3.89 7.99 13.42
N GLN A 111 2.67 7.59 13.78
CA GLN A 111 1.80 8.29 14.72
C GLN A 111 1.39 7.33 15.85
N CYS A 112 1.20 7.86 17.05
CA CYS A 112 0.78 7.14 18.24
C CYS A 112 -0.50 7.76 18.81
N THR A 113 -1.33 6.96 19.49
CA THR A 113 -2.40 7.48 20.35
C THR A 113 -1.83 7.97 21.68
N ASP A 114 -2.65 8.67 22.47
CA ASP A 114 -2.45 8.75 23.92
C ASP A 114 -2.53 7.34 24.56
N ILE A 115 -2.04 7.20 25.79
CA ILE A 115 -2.07 5.96 26.57
C ILE A 115 -3.40 5.83 27.31
N HIS A 116 -4.03 4.66 27.21
CA HIS A 116 -5.22 4.28 27.97
C HIS A 116 -4.79 3.54 29.25
N TYR A 117 -4.62 4.30 30.33
CA TYR A 117 -4.11 3.79 31.60
C TYR A 117 -5.07 2.79 32.29
N ARG A 118 -4.49 1.71 32.82
CA ARG A 118 -5.09 0.72 33.72
C ARG A 118 -6.35 0.04 33.17
N SER A 119 -6.27 -0.49 31.96
CA SER A 119 -7.30 -1.40 31.46
C SER A 119 -7.31 -2.68 32.30
N LEU A 120 -8.44 -2.97 32.95
CA LEU A 120 -8.65 -4.18 33.76
C LEU A 120 -9.35 -5.30 32.97
N THR A 121 -9.79 -5.03 31.75
CA THR A 121 -10.60 -5.95 30.92
C THR A 121 -10.05 -6.16 29.52
N GLY A 122 -8.93 -5.51 29.17
CA GLY A 122 -8.39 -5.49 27.81
C GLY A 122 -9.14 -4.51 26.88
N GLU A 123 -10.10 -3.76 27.39
CA GLU A 123 -10.74 -2.67 26.64
C GLU A 123 -9.88 -1.40 26.71
N GLY A 124 -9.69 -0.72 25.57
CA GLY A 124 -9.06 0.58 25.50
C GLY A 124 -9.90 1.53 24.66
N ASN A 125 -10.01 2.80 25.05
CA ASN A 125 -10.84 3.79 24.35
C ASN A 125 -10.02 5.07 24.09
N PHE A 126 -9.94 5.45 22.81
CA PHE A 126 -9.01 6.46 22.32
C PHE A 126 -9.73 7.58 21.55
N ASN A 127 -10.66 7.23 20.65
CA ASN A 127 -11.27 8.17 19.69
C ASN A 127 -10.22 9.05 18.97
N TRP A 128 -9.05 8.47 18.68
CA TRP A 128 -7.88 9.17 18.16
C TRP A 128 -7.87 9.12 16.63
N ARG A 129 -7.27 10.12 15.97
CA ARG A 129 -7.27 10.21 14.51
C ARG A 129 -5.87 10.44 13.94
N PHE A 130 -5.30 9.39 13.36
CA PHE A 130 -4.12 9.50 12.50
C PHE A 130 -4.50 10.10 11.15
N VAL A 131 -3.58 10.86 10.56
CA VAL A 131 -3.73 11.48 9.24
C VAL A 131 -2.42 11.34 8.46
N TYR A 132 -2.46 10.63 7.34
CA TYR A 132 -1.29 10.38 6.48
C TYR A 132 -1.54 10.96 5.07
N PRO A 133 -0.88 12.06 4.68
CA PRO A 133 -0.83 12.51 3.29
C PRO A 133 0.18 11.69 2.48
N PHE A 134 -0.21 11.25 1.28
CA PHE A 134 0.62 10.42 0.40
C PHE A 134 0.23 10.58 -1.07
N ASP A 135 1.21 10.45 -1.96
CA ASP A 135 0.98 10.41 -3.41
C ASP A 135 0.86 8.96 -3.87
N TYR A 136 -0.09 8.66 -4.75
CA TYR A 136 -0.38 7.29 -5.21
C TYR A 136 -0.62 7.24 -6.71
N LEU A 137 -0.13 6.15 -7.33
CA LEU A 137 -0.19 5.92 -8.76
C LEU A 137 -1.17 4.79 -9.08
N PRO A 138 -2.44 5.08 -9.48
CA PRO A 138 -3.48 4.06 -9.63
C PRO A 138 -3.18 2.98 -10.69
N ALA A 139 -2.27 3.26 -11.61
CA ALA A 139 -1.84 2.32 -12.65
C ALA A 139 -0.89 1.23 -12.15
N GLU A 140 -0.16 1.48 -11.06
CA GLU A 140 0.82 0.55 -10.47
C GLU A 140 0.38 0.04 -9.07
N GLU A 141 -0.74 0.54 -8.52
CA GLU A 141 -1.24 0.25 -7.17
C GLU A 141 -0.26 0.62 -6.03
N LYS A 142 0.65 1.59 -6.28
CA LYS A 142 1.75 1.97 -5.38
C LYS A 142 1.67 3.41 -4.89
N ILE A 143 2.19 3.62 -3.68
CA ILE A 143 2.51 4.95 -3.15
C ILE A 143 3.86 5.38 -3.74
N VAL A 144 3.94 6.64 -4.14
CA VAL A 144 5.17 7.30 -4.59
C VAL A 144 5.69 8.17 -3.44
N ILE A 145 6.98 8.08 -3.18
CA ILE A 145 7.69 8.94 -2.22
C ILE A 145 8.86 9.56 -2.97
N SER A 146 8.91 10.88 -3.08
CA SER A 146 10.14 11.56 -3.48
C SER A 146 11.01 11.80 -2.24
N ARG A 147 12.27 11.39 -2.30
CA ARG A 147 13.28 11.71 -1.28
C ARG A 147 14.39 12.53 -1.91
N LYS A 148 14.91 13.51 -1.17
CA LYS A 148 16.18 14.17 -1.46
C LYS A 148 17.20 13.58 -0.50
N GLU A 149 18.23 12.94 -1.02
CA GLU A 149 19.20 12.19 -0.20
C GLU A 149 20.04 13.12 0.70
N SER A 150 20.12 14.40 0.36
CA SER A 150 20.74 15.46 1.17
C SER A 150 20.12 16.83 0.84
N LEU A 151 20.23 17.78 1.78
CA LEU A 151 19.92 19.20 1.53
C LEU A 151 20.76 19.84 0.42
N PHE A 152 21.82 19.16 -0.03
CA PHE A 152 22.73 19.59 -1.10
C PHE A 152 22.73 18.66 -2.33
N SER A 153 21.94 17.59 -2.35
CA SER A 153 21.78 16.73 -3.54
C SER A 153 20.66 17.28 -4.43
N TRP A 154 20.97 17.52 -5.70
CA TRP A 154 19.97 17.95 -6.70
C TRP A 154 19.11 16.80 -7.21
N ASP A 155 19.61 15.56 -7.08
CA ASP A 155 18.91 14.35 -7.50
C ASP A 155 17.82 13.99 -6.48
N GLU A 156 16.58 14.05 -6.92
CA GLU A 156 15.39 13.66 -6.17
C GLU A 156 15.04 12.21 -6.54
N THR A 157 15.26 11.27 -5.62
CA THR A 157 15.01 9.84 -5.84
C THR A 157 13.55 9.51 -5.56
N GLU A 158 12.79 9.23 -6.62
CA GLU A 158 11.45 8.66 -6.50
C GLU A 158 11.53 7.17 -6.15
N CYS A 159 11.01 6.77 -4.99
CA CYS A 159 10.79 5.37 -4.64
C CYS A 159 9.30 5.03 -4.62
N LYS A 160 8.98 3.77 -4.94
CA LYS A 160 7.58 3.29 -5.07
C LYS A 160 7.34 2.09 -4.16
N ILE A 161 6.50 2.27 -3.15
CA ILE A 161 6.19 1.27 -2.12
C ILE A 161 4.75 0.73 -2.27
N PRO A 162 4.43 -0.49 -1.79
CA PRO A 162 3.06 -0.95 -1.73
C PRO A 162 2.22 -0.09 -0.79
N ALA A 163 0.95 0.16 -1.13
CA ALA A 163 0.04 0.93 -0.29
C ALA A 163 -0.47 0.09 0.91
N ARG A 164 0.32 0.02 1.99
CA ARG A 164 0.01 -0.77 3.20
C ARG A 164 -0.01 0.09 4.44
N LEU A 165 -1.12 0.07 5.16
CA LEU A 165 -1.22 0.63 6.51
C LEU A 165 -0.71 -0.41 7.51
N GLU A 166 0.29 -0.04 8.31
CA GLU A 166 0.76 -0.84 9.43
C GLU A 166 0.18 -0.25 10.73
N LEU A 167 -0.38 -1.10 11.59
CA LEU A 167 -0.82 -0.73 12.95
C LEU A 167 -0.25 -1.72 13.97
N GLN A 168 0.04 -1.23 15.18
CA GLN A 168 0.51 -2.04 16.30
C GLN A 168 -0.16 -1.62 17.62
N VAL A 169 -0.40 -2.57 18.52
CA VAL A 169 -0.84 -2.32 19.90
C VAL A 169 0.31 -2.67 20.85
N TRP A 170 0.48 -1.84 21.88
CA TRP A 170 1.57 -1.89 22.84
C TRP A 170 1.04 -1.67 24.26
N ASP A 171 1.73 -2.25 25.25
CA ASP A 171 1.61 -1.90 26.67
C ASP A 171 2.66 -0.82 27.03
N ALA A 172 2.34 0.11 27.92
CA ALA A 172 3.21 1.24 28.26
C ALA A 172 3.83 1.12 29.67
N ASP A 173 4.98 0.47 29.74
CA ASP A 173 5.69 0.24 30.98
C ASP A 173 6.24 1.52 31.63
N HIS A 174 6.05 1.65 32.95
CA HIS A 174 6.63 2.77 33.71
C HIS A 174 8.12 2.62 34.05
N PHE A 175 8.65 1.38 34.06
CA PHE A 175 10.01 1.08 34.55
C PHE A 175 10.82 0.11 33.66
N SER A 176 10.20 -0.43 32.62
CA SER A 176 10.78 -1.38 31.66
C SER A 176 10.62 -0.83 30.23
N ALA A 177 10.78 -1.66 29.20
CA ALA A 177 10.54 -1.26 27.82
C ALA A 177 9.18 -1.80 27.39
N ASP A 178 8.33 -0.92 26.84
CA ASP A 178 6.98 -1.19 26.32
C ASP A 178 6.82 -2.57 25.67
N ASP A 179 5.87 -3.37 26.17
CA ASP A 179 5.60 -4.70 25.65
C ASP A 179 4.76 -4.67 24.35
N PHE A 180 5.12 -5.53 23.40
CA PHE A 180 4.46 -5.62 22.11
C PHE A 180 3.29 -6.60 22.15
N LEU A 181 2.07 -6.09 22.06
CA LEU A 181 0.84 -6.88 22.18
C LEU A 181 0.32 -7.39 20.82
N GLY A 182 0.65 -6.74 19.70
CA GLY A 182 0.35 -7.29 18.37
C GLY A 182 0.40 -6.29 17.23
N ALA A 183 0.35 -6.81 15.99
CA ALA A 183 0.36 -6.00 14.78
C ALA A 183 -0.69 -6.44 13.77
N ILE A 184 -0.98 -5.55 12.81
CA ILE A 184 -1.73 -5.88 11.60
C ILE A 184 -1.24 -5.02 10.41
N THR A 185 -1.07 -5.68 9.27
CA THR A 185 -0.73 -5.05 7.98
C THR A 185 -1.95 -5.08 7.06
N LEU A 186 -2.35 -3.92 6.51
CA LEU A 186 -3.56 -3.79 5.69
C LEU A 186 -3.28 -3.13 4.34
N ASP A 187 -3.40 -3.90 3.24
CA ASP A 187 -3.27 -3.41 1.86
C ASP A 187 -4.48 -2.54 1.49
N LEU A 188 -4.26 -1.25 1.20
CA LEU A 188 -5.30 -0.28 0.84
C LEU A 188 -6.01 -0.63 -0.48
N ASN A 189 -5.39 -1.43 -1.35
CA ASN A 189 -5.99 -1.94 -2.58
C ASN A 189 -6.87 -3.19 -2.33
N ARG A 190 -6.53 -3.97 -1.31
CA ARG A 190 -7.09 -5.30 -1.00
C ARG A 190 -7.53 -5.40 0.46
N PHE A 191 -8.28 -4.42 0.90
CA PHE A 191 -8.62 -4.23 2.31
C PHE A 191 -9.65 -5.28 2.77
N PRO A 192 -9.35 -6.12 3.77
CA PRO A 192 -10.33 -7.08 4.30
C PRO A 192 -11.48 -6.34 4.98
N ARG A 193 -12.71 -6.86 4.85
CA ARG A 193 -13.87 -6.30 5.55
C ARG A 193 -13.79 -6.59 7.04
N GLY A 194 -13.81 -5.54 7.85
CA GLY A 194 -13.84 -5.65 9.31
C GLY A 194 -15.16 -6.24 9.83
N ALA A 195 -15.08 -6.89 10.99
CA ALA A 195 -16.22 -7.48 11.67
C ALA A 195 -17.16 -6.41 12.25
N ARG A 196 -18.41 -6.79 12.54
CA ARG A 196 -19.41 -5.87 13.12
C ARG A 196 -19.21 -5.63 14.63
N SER A 197 -18.53 -6.55 15.31
CA SER A 197 -18.20 -6.54 16.73
C SER A 197 -16.86 -7.26 16.95
N SER A 198 -16.14 -6.92 18.01
CA SER A 198 -14.95 -7.65 18.50
C SER A 198 -15.16 -9.16 18.59
N LYS A 199 -16.29 -9.59 19.18
CA LYS A 199 -16.69 -11.01 19.31
C LYS A 199 -16.88 -11.79 17.98
N LEU A 200 -16.84 -11.10 16.84
CA LEU A 200 -16.89 -11.70 15.49
C LEU A 200 -15.59 -11.45 14.70
N CYS A 201 -14.57 -10.90 15.36
CA CYS A 201 -13.26 -10.60 14.82
C CYS A 201 -12.37 -11.83 14.98
N THR A 202 -11.90 -12.39 13.88
CA THR A 202 -11.15 -13.65 13.87
C THR A 202 -10.05 -13.60 12.81
N LEU A 203 -8.93 -14.30 13.03
CA LEU A 203 -7.81 -14.37 12.08
C LEU A 203 -8.21 -14.90 10.69
N ASP A 204 -9.29 -15.66 10.59
CA ASP A 204 -9.89 -16.07 9.32
C ASP A 204 -10.17 -14.90 8.37
N MET A 205 -10.41 -13.70 8.90
CA MET A 205 -10.63 -12.47 8.13
C MET A 205 -9.38 -11.92 7.46
N LEU A 206 -8.19 -12.45 7.76
CA LEU A 206 -6.91 -12.07 7.14
C LEU A 206 -6.42 -13.10 6.12
N LYS A 207 -7.17 -14.17 5.86
CA LYS A 207 -6.83 -15.18 4.85
C LYS A 207 -6.69 -14.57 3.46
N THR A 208 -5.60 -14.94 2.80
CA THR A 208 -5.22 -14.50 1.44
C THR A 208 -5.56 -15.52 0.35
N ASP A 209 -6.28 -16.60 0.71
CA ASP A 209 -6.75 -17.66 -0.19
C ASP A 209 -7.91 -17.25 -1.12
N GLY A 210 -8.42 -16.02 -0.99
CA GLY A 210 -9.55 -15.50 -1.75
C GLY A 210 -10.92 -15.81 -1.15
N SER A 211 -10.99 -16.48 0.00
CA SER A 211 -12.25 -16.71 0.72
C SER A 211 -12.80 -15.43 1.37
N VAL A 212 -11.92 -14.50 1.74
CA VAL A 212 -12.27 -13.23 2.40
C VAL A 212 -12.70 -12.18 1.38
N PRO A 213 -13.88 -11.54 1.53
CA PRO A 213 -14.29 -10.43 0.67
C PRO A 213 -13.45 -9.18 0.95
N GLN A 214 -12.59 -8.82 -0.01
CA GLN A 214 -11.73 -7.63 0.03
C GLN A 214 -12.35 -6.44 -0.73
N VAL A 215 -11.99 -5.22 -0.36
CA VAL A 215 -12.39 -3.96 -1.02
C VAL A 215 -11.20 -3.03 -1.21
N SER A 216 -11.17 -2.27 -2.32
CA SER A 216 -10.17 -1.21 -2.51
C SER A 216 -10.66 0.07 -1.83
N LEU A 217 -9.87 0.66 -0.92
CA LEU A 217 -10.21 1.92 -0.27
C LEU A 217 -10.12 3.13 -1.21
N PHE A 218 -9.46 2.99 -2.36
CA PHE A 218 -9.48 3.97 -3.45
C PHE A 218 -10.81 3.96 -4.23
N LYS A 219 -11.62 2.89 -4.11
CA LYS A 219 -12.98 2.80 -4.67
C LYS A 219 -14.05 3.01 -3.58
N GLN A 220 -13.90 2.36 -2.43
CA GLN A 220 -14.80 2.49 -1.29
C GLN A 220 -14.20 3.44 -0.25
N ARG A 221 -14.55 4.72 -0.34
CA ARG A 221 -13.98 5.81 0.49
C ARG A 221 -14.20 5.68 2.01
N ARG A 222 -15.17 4.89 2.49
CA ARG A 222 -15.46 4.66 3.93
C ARG A 222 -15.59 3.17 4.23
N ILE A 223 -14.98 2.73 5.33
CA ILE A 223 -15.22 1.43 5.96
C ILE A 223 -15.14 1.60 7.47
N LYS A 224 -16.02 0.93 8.23
CA LYS A 224 -15.90 0.77 9.67
C LYS A 224 -16.15 -0.69 10.02
N GLY A 225 -15.37 -1.22 10.95
CA GLY A 225 -15.47 -2.57 11.49
C GLY A 225 -14.39 -2.79 12.53
N TRP A 226 -14.23 -4.05 12.93
CA TRP A 226 -13.15 -4.52 13.81
C TRP A 226 -12.16 -5.37 13.01
N TRP A 227 -10.86 -5.26 13.31
CA TRP A 227 -9.82 -6.05 12.67
C TRP A 227 -8.90 -6.73 13.71
N PRO A 228 -8.44 -7.96 13.44
CA PRO A 228 -7.67 -8.75 14.39
C PRO A 228 -6.18 -8.42 14.29
N PHE A 229 -5.59 -7.99 15.39
CA PHE A 229 -4.15 -7.87 15.55
C PHE A 229 -3.62 -9.20 16.05
N PHE A 230 -2.40 -9.54 15.62
CA PHE A 230 -1.80 -10.82 15.94
C PHE A 230 -0.32 -10.70 16.29
N ILE A 231 0.13 -11.66 17.09
CA ILE A 231 1.55 -11.99 17.24
C ILE A 231 1.81 -13.23 16.38
N LYS A 232 2.98 -13.26 15.73
CA LYS A 232 3.47 -14.42 14.98
C LYS A 232 4.42 -15.20 15.88
N LYS A 233 4.07 -16.44 16.22
CA LYS A 233 4.90 -17.34 17.04
C LYS A 233 6.04 -17.96 16.22
N ASP A 234 7.04 -18.51 16.91
CA ASP A 234 8.21 -19.16 16.28
C ASP A 234 7.85 -20.31 15.31
N ASN A 235 6.68 -20.93 15.50
CA ASN A 235 6.15 -21.99 14.63
C ASN A 235 5.37 -21.47 13.40
N ASP A 236 5.53 -20.19 13.03
CA ASP A 236 4.74 -19.48 12.02
C ASP A 236 3.23 -19.33 12.28
N GLU A 237 2.71 -19.90 13.39
CA GLU A 237 1.32 -19.74 13.81
C GLU A 237 1.01 -18.28 14.24
N MET A 238 -0.16 -17.80 13.84
CA MET A 238 -0.69 -16.49 14.25
C MET A 238 -1.66 -16.67 15.41
N GLU A 239 -1.49 -15.87 16.47
CA GLU A 239 -2.41 -15.80 17.59
C GLU A 239 -3.13 -14.45 17.62
N LEU A 240 -4.45 -14.46 17.84
CA LEU A 240 -5.25 -13.25 17.98
C LEU A 240 -4.98 -12.62 19.35
N THR A 241 -4.52 -11.38 19.37
CA THR A 241 -4.22 -10.68 20.65
C THR A 241 -5.11 -9.48 20.92
N VAL A 242 -5.62 -8.79 19.88
CA VAL A 242 -6.45 -7.58 20.05
C VAL A 242 -7.44 -7.46 18.91
N SER A 243 -8.66 -6.97 19.19
CA SER A 243 -9.57 -6.44 18.17
C SER A 243 -9.59 -4.92 18.21
N THR A 244 -9.32 -4.23 17.10
CA THR A 244 -9.36 -2.75 17.04
C THR A 244 -10.38 -2.26 16.02
N SER A 245 -11.17 -1.23 16.36
CA SER A 245 -12.15 -0.64 15.45
C SER A 245 -11.74 0.73 14.91
N PHE A 246 -11.81 0.92 13.57
CA PHE A 246 -11.44 2.18 12.92
C PHE A 246 -12.26 2.57 11.67
N ASN A 247 -12.11 3.82 11.21
CA ASN A 247 -12.86 4.42 10.07
C ASN A 247 -12.04 5.46 9.26
N ARG A 248 -12.39 5.69 7.97
CA ARG A 248 -11.72 6.61 7.00
C ARG A 248 -12.67 7.53 6.20
N PHE A 249 -12.17 8.72 5.82
CA PHE A 249 -12.52 9.56 4.64
C PHE A 249 -11.31 10.52 4.36
N SER A 250 -10.97 11.09 3.19
CA SER A 250 -11.38 10.98 1.76
C SER A 250 -10.24 11.49 0.82
N GLU A 251 -10.57 11.90 -0.41
CA GLU A 251 -9.88 12.95 -1.20
C GLU A 251 -10.48 14.34 -0.86
N GLU A 252 -9.76 15.42 -1.19
CA GLU A 252 -10.35 16.75 -1.46
C GLU A 252 -10.93 16.81 -2.88
#